data_AF-W1IQE8-F1
#
_entry.id   AF-W1IQE8-F1
#
_cell.length_a   1.000
_cell.length_b   1.000
_cell.length_c   1.000
_cell.angle_alpha   90.00
_cell.angle_beta   90.00
_cell.angle_gamma   90.00
#
_symmetry.space_group_name_H-M   'P 1'
#
loop_
_entity.id
_entity.type
_entity.pdbx_description
1 polymer ?
#
loop_
_entity_poly.entity_id
_entity_poly.type
_entity_poly.pdbx_seq_one_letter_code
_entity_poly.pdbx_strand_id
1 'polypeptide(L)' 'MTNTIHKNAVISATGEKQLLRVAQMTAFFAELLNNSEGRPISSEGMAVVMECLSEQVELIIEESSLMNRDIK' A
#
# COMPACT_ATOMS: atom_id res chain seq x y z
N MET A 1 33.80 -14.72 -2.18
CA MET A 1 32.55 -13.93 -2.15
C MET A 1 31.58 -14.59 -3.11
N THR A 2 30.67 -15.39 -2.61
CA THR A 2 29.58 -15.98 -3.40
C THR A 2 28.57 -14.90 -3.73
N ASN A 3 28.45 -14.56 -5.01
CA ASN A 3 27.45 -13.64 -5.53
C ASN A 3 26.08 -14.33 -5.40
N THR A 4 25.40 -14.13 -4.27
CA THR A 4 23.99 -14.51 -4.14
C THR A 4 23.19 -13.66 -5.10
N ILE A 5 22.77 -14.26 -6.20
CA ILE A 5 21.78 -13.67 -7.11
C ILE A 5 20.52 -13.45 -6.27
N HIS A 6 20.29 -12.21 -5.84
CA HIS A 6 18.98 -11.82 -5.34
C HIS A 6 18.01 -12.06 -6.49
N LYS A 7 17.23 -13.14 -6.44
CA LYS A 7 16.06 -13.28 -7.31
C LYS A 7 15.26 -12.01 -7.08
N ASN A 8 15.16 -11.18 -8.12
CA ASN A 8 14.31 -9.99 -8.09
C ASN A 8 12.96 -10.46 -7.58
N ALA A 9 12.58 -9.99 -6.40
CA ALA A 9 11.37 -10.39 -5.74
C ALA A 9 10.23 -9.73 -6.54
N VAL A 10 9.66 -10.48 -7.48
CA VAL A 10 8.58 -9.99 -8.34
C VAL A 10 7.28 -10.15 -7.55
N ILE A 11 6.69 -9.03 -7.15
CA ILE A 11 5.34 -8.98 -6.59
C ILE A 11 4.39 -9.53 -7.66
N SER A 12 3.38 -10.30 -7.27
CA SER A 12 2.45 -10.86 -8.27
C SER A 12 1.65 -9.73 -8.94
N ALA A 13 1.03 -10.02 -10.09
CA ALA A 13 0.13 -9.05 -10.74
C ALA A 13 -1.01 -8.58 -9.81
N THR A 14 -1.41 -9.41 -8.82
CA THR A 14 -2.39 -9.03 -7.80
C THR A 14 -1.81 -8.01 -6.83
N GLY A 15 -0.60 -8.24 -6.31
CA GLY A 15 0.07 -7.32 -5.41
C GLY A 15 0.48 -6.01 -6.07
N GLU A 16 0.87 -6.04 -7.35
CA GLU A 16 1.10 -4.82 -8.15
C GLU A 16 -0.18 -3.98 -8.25
N LYS A 17 -1.33 -4.62 -8.47
CA LYS A 17 -2.63 -3.94 -8.51
C LYS A 17 -3.02 -3.36 -7.15
N GLN A 18 -2.70 -4.05 -6.06
CA GLN A 18 -2.92 -3.53 -4.71
C GLN A 18 -2.02 -2.33 -4.41
N LEU A 19 -0.73 -2.41 -4.76
CA LEU A 19 0.22 -1.30 -4.65
C LEU A 19 -0.26 -0.06 -5.42
N LEU A 20 -0.75 -0.25 -6.65
CA LEU A 20 -1.29 0.84 -7.45
C LEU A 20 -2.50 1.50 -6.76
N ARG A 21 -3.39 0.71 -6.14
CA ARG A 21 -4.53 1.25 -5.38
C ARG A 21 -4.06 2.05 -4.16
N VAL A 22 -3.10 1.54 -3.39
CA VAL A 22 -2.53 2.27 -2.24
C VAL A 22 -1.91 3.60 -2.69
N ALA A 23 -1.16 3.59 -3.79
CA ALA A 23 -0.56 4.81 -4.36
C ALA A 23 -1.64 5.83 -4.79
N GLN A 24 -2.71 5.37 -5.43
CA GLN A 24 -3.83 6.23 -5.83
C GLN A 24 -4.58 6.82 -4.63
N MET A 25 -4.86 6.00 -3.61
CA MET A 25 -5.53 6.45 -2.39
C MET A 25 -4.69 7.49 -1.64
N THR A 26 -3.40 7.23 -1.48
CA THR A 26 -2.48 8.16 -0.80
C THR A 26 -2.29 9.47 -1.56
N ALA A 27 -2.24 9.44 -2.90
CA ALA A 27 -2.23 10.65 -3.72
C ALA A 27 -3.51 11.47 -3.55
N PHE A 28 -4.69 10.82 -3.62
CA PHE A 28 -5.97 11.47 -3.38
C PHE A 28 -6.05 12.09 -1.97
N PHE A 29 -5.53 11.40 -0.96
CA PHE A 29 -5.45 11.96 0.40
C PHE A 29 -4.58 13.21 0.47
N ALA A 30 -3.40 13.18 -0.15
CA ALA A 30 -2.52 14.33 -0.18
C ALA A 30 -3.22 15.53 -0.83
N GLU A 31 -3.94 15.31 -1.93
CA GLU A 31 -4.74 16.36 -2.58
C GLU A 31 -5.89 16.86 -1.68
N LEU A 32 -6.64 15.97 -1.05
CA LEU A 32 -7.76 16.34 -0.18
C LEU A 32 -7.29 17.15 1.04
N LEU A 33 -6.16 16.75 1.64
CA LEU A 33 -5.55 17.49 2.75
C LEU A 33 -5.01 18.85 2.30
N ASN A 34 -4.35 18.92 1.15
CA ASN A 34 -3.83 20.18 0.61
C ASN A 34 -4.94 21.16 0.19
N ASN A 35 -6.04 20.66 -0.39
CA ASN A 35 -7.19 21.47 -0.82
C ASN A 35 -8.18 21.80 0.32
N SER A 36 -7.96 21.26 1.51
CA SER A 36 -8.83 21.54 2.66
C SER A 36 -8.76 23.02 3.07
N GLU A 37 -7.66 23.75 2.82
CA GLU A 37 -7.47 25.15 3.22
C GLU A 37 -7.81 25.40 4.70
N GLY A 38 -7.58 24.40 5.56
CA GLY A 38 -7.96 24.46 6.98
C GLY A 38 -9.45 24.19 7.27
N ARG A 39 -10.24 23.83 6.26
CA ARG A 39 -11.60 23.29 6.46
C ARG A 39 -11.51 21.94 7.18
N PRO A 40 -12.33 21.74 8.21
CA PRO A 40 -12.35 20.46 8.92
C PRO A 40 -12.81 19.34 7.98
N ILE A 41 -12.08 18.23 8.01
CA ILE A 41 -12.46 17.00 7.32
C ILE A 41 -13.31 16.17 8.30
N SER A 42 -14.37 15.54 7.81
CA SER A 42 -15.20 14.63 8.63
C SER A 42 -14.34 13.51 9.21
N SER A 43 -14.45 13.31 10.53
CA SER A 43 -13.80 12.22 11.26
C SER A 43 -14.26 10.85 10.76
N GLU A 44 -15.55 10.70 10.47
CA GLU A 44 -16.16 9.47 9.96
C GLU A 44 -15.64 9.16 8.56
N GLY A 45 -15.62 10.17 7.69
CA GLY A 45 -15.06 10.06 6.34
C GLY A 45 -13.58 9.66 6.38
N MET A 46 -12.78 10.34 7.21
CA MET A 46 -11.36 10.00 7.37
C MET A 46 -11.17 8.58 7.91
N ALA A 47 -11.98 8.14 8.88
CA ALA A 47 -11.90 6.80 9.44
C ALA A 47 -12.14 5.71 8.37
N VAL A 48 -13.18 5.85 7.55
CA VAL A 48 -13.50 4.89 6.47
C VAL A 48 -12.37 4.79 5.45
N VAL A 49 -11.78 5.93 5.05
CA VAL A 49 -10.70 5.87 4.05
C VAL A 49 -9.40 5.32 4.67
N MET A 50 -9.13 5.60 5.94
CA MET A 50 -7.97 5.00 6.65
C MET A 50 -8.13 3.50 6.87
N GLU A 51 -9.33 3.03 7.18
CA GLU A 51 -9.66 1.60 7.24
C GLU A 51 -9.38 0.94 5.87
N CYS A 52 -9.90 1.51 4.79
CA CYS A 52 -9.65 1.01 3.43
C CYS A 52 -8.16 0.99 3.07
N LEU A 53 -7.40 2.02 3.47
CA LEU A 53 -5.95 2.07 3.23
C LEU A 53 -5.23 0.97 4.00
N SER A 54 -5.60 0.76 5.27
CA SER A 54 -5.04 -0.29 6.12
C SER A 54 -5.24 -1.68 5.50
N GLU A 55 -6.46 -1.99 5.04
CA GLU A 55 -6.77 -3.25 4.36
C GLU A 55 -5.87 -3.49 3.14
N GLN A 56 -5.70 -2.46 2.28
CA GLN A 56 -4.85 -2.62 1.09
C GLN A 56 -3.37 -2.80 1.44
N VAL A 57 -2.87 -2.12 2.47
CA VAL A 57 -1.48 -2.25 2.93
C VAL A 57 -1.23 -3.63 3.55
N GLU A 58 -2.17 -4.14 4.34
CA GLU A 58 -2.05 -5.46 4.97
C GLU A 58 -1.96 -6.59 3.94
N LEU A 59 -2.78 -6.54 2.88
CA LEU A 59 -2.70 -7.50 1.77
C LEU A 59 -1.32 -7.50 1.09
N ILE A 60 -0.71 -6.33 0.89
CA ILE A 60 0.63 -6.21 0.29
C ILE A 60 1.69 -6.81 1.22
N ILE A 61 1.58 -6.56 2.53
CA ILE A 61 2.50 -7.11 3.54
C ILE A 61 2.38 -8.63 3.59
N GLU A 62 1.17 -9.17 3.60
CA GLU A 62 0.93 -10.62 3.57
C GLU A 62 1.56 -11.26 2.32
N GLU A 63 1.29 -10.72 1.14
CA GLU A 63 1.87 -11.22 -0.11
C GLU A 63 3.40 -11.15 -0.11
N SER A 64 3.96 -10.03 0.36
CA SER A 64 5.42 -9.84 0.49
C SER A 64 6.02 -10.82 1.50
N SER A 65 5.29 -11.14 2.58
CA SER A 65 5.73 -12.09 3.60
C SER A 65 5.71 -13.54 3.11
N LEU A 66 4.73 -13.89 2.26
CA LEU A 66 4.65 -15.20 1.59
C LEU A 66 5.82 -15.38 0.62
N MET A 67 6.16 -14.35 -0.16
CA MET A 67 7.36 -14.36 -1.02
C MET A 67 8.65 -14.67 -0.25
N ASN A 68 8.75 -14.23 1.00
CA ASN A 68 9.92 -14.49 1.84
C ASN A 68 10.01 -15.96 2.33
N ARG A 69 8.91 -16.70 2.31
CA ARG A 69 8.87 -18.13 2.70
C ARG A 69 9.28 -19.06 1.56
N ASP A 70 9.01 -18.68 0.30
CA ASP A 70 9.36 -19.47 -0.90
C ASP A 70 10.85 -19.38 -1.30
N ILE A 71 11.66 -18.63 -0.54
CA ILE A 71 13.11 -18.45 -0.78
C ILE A 71 13.97 -19.37 0.13
N LYS A 72 13.37 -20.21 0.98
CA LYS A 72 14.12 -21.16 1.83
C LYS A 72 14.44 -22.49 1.15
#